data_AF-A0AA39HJ99-F1
#
_entry.id   AF-A0AA39HJ99-F1
#
_cell.length_a   1.000
_cell.length_b   1.000
_cell.length_c   1.000
_cell.angle_alpha   90.00
_cell.angle_beta   90.00
_cell.angle_gamma   90.00
#
_symmetry.space_group_name_H-M   'P 1'
#
loop_
_entity.id
_entity.type
_entity.pdbx_description
1 polymer ?
#
loop_
_entity_poly.entity_id
_entity_poly.type
_entity_poly.pdbx_seq_one_letter_code
_entity_poly.pdbx_strand_id
1 'polypeptide(L)'
;MKSQIGGPKKKLKDKEGAILTSEERKTVEEDEVSITEDVRGAEYYHGLVPKADVEPLMKTDGDFLLRKTETNGQIVLALSVRHEGKTRHFMINQDPNEGFYLETHRERTIAELISWHRATKEPCSAGSGAIIRRPVERPPWILNHDCIKLGKKLGEGAFGEVYLAEYTEFGGKEKKEVAVKTMREQATREARLKFMKEARLMRKYKHKNVVQFLGVAVHEHPLMIVMEFCPCGSLLSYIRKEKGKSTMSTKHRFVLEAASGLMYLEKQKCIHRDIAARNCLLSAKNELKISDFGMSHDRDFMQDEKLDKESARQVAGP
;
A
#
# COMPACT_ATOMS: atom_id res chain seq x y z
N MET A 1 -4.83 -15.53 -67.95
CA MET A 1 -5.55 -16.68 -68.55
C MET A 1 -5.96 -17.66 -67.45
N LYS A 2 -6.95 -18.53 -67.70
CA LYS A 2 -7.56 -19.52 -66.76
C LYS A 2 -6.49 -20.49 -66.20
N SER A 3 -6.57 -21.11 -65.02
CA SER A 3 -7.64 -21.93 -64.37
C SER A 3 -7.42 -22.03 -62.82
N GLN A 4 -8.33 -22.35 -61.88
CA GLN A 4 -9.39 -23.40 -61.73
C GLN A 4 -8.82 -24.83 -61.49
N ILE A 5 -9.26 -25.69 -60.53
CA ILE A 5 -10.40 -25.73 -59.55
C ILE A 5 -10.04 -26.56 -58.26
N GLY A 6 -10.63 -26.28 -57.06
CA GLY A 6 -11.15 -27.36 -56.16
C GLY A 6 -10.77 -27.39 -54.65
N GLY A 7 -11.76 -27.54 -53.73
CA GLY A 7 -11.60 -27.83 -52.27
C GLY A 7 -11.93 -29.31 -51.91
N PRO A 8 -12.42 -29.70 -50.69
CA PRO A 8 -12.88 -28.86 -49.54
C PRO A 8 -12.68 -29.40 -48.06
N LYS A 9 -13.01 -28.53 -47.07
CA LYS A 9 -13.61 -28.81 -45.71
C LYS A 9 -12.89 -29.64 -44.61
N LYS A 10 -12.62 -28.96 -43.47
CA LYS A 10 -13.18 -29.19 -42.09
C LYS A 10 -12.69 -28.05 -41.17
N LYS A 11 -13.48 -27.02 -40.83
CA LYS A 11 -14.42 -26.95 -39.67
C LYS A 11 -13.91 -27.59 -38.36
N LEU A 12 -13.37 -26.76 -37.45
CA LEU A 12 -13.92 -26.68 -36.09
C LEU A 12 -14.47 -25.26 -35.88
N LYS A 13 -15.55 -25.15 -35.12
CA LYS A 13 -16.05 -23.90 -34.52
C LYS A 13 -15.51 -23.85 -33.11
N ASP A 14 -15.32 -22.66 -32.56
CA ASP A 14 -15.92 -22.32 -31.27
C ASP A 14 -16.37 -20.86 -31.25
N LYS A 15 -17.46 -20.63 -30.53
CA LYS A 15 -18.04 -19.33 -30.14
C LYS A 15 -17.55 -19.06 -28.71
N GLU A 16 -17.56 -17.85 -28.14
CA GLU A 16 -18.22 -16.59 -28.48
C GLU A 16 -17.30 -15.47 -27.95
N GLY A 17 -17.00 -14.46 -28.76
CA GLY A 17 -16.12 -13.36 -28.36
C GLY A 17 -16.74 -12.03 -28.77
N ALA A 18 -17.54 -11.44 -27.89
CA ALA A 18 -18.07 -10.10 -28.10
C ALA A 18 -16.93 -9.07 -27.96
N ILE A 19 -16.53 -8.47 -29.08
CA ILE A 19 -15.58 -7.35 -29.09
C ILE A 19 -16.36 -6.10 -28.71
N LEU A 20 -16.34 -5.74 -27.42
CA LEU A 20 -16.88 -4.46 -26.93
C LEU A 20 -16.16 -3.31 -27.63
N THR A 21 -16.95 -2.34 -28.10
CA THR A 21 -16.48 -1.18 -28.83
C THR A 21 -15.80 -0.16 -27.91
N SER A 22 -15.02 0.76 -28.49
CA SER A 22 -14.32 1.81 -27.75
C SER A 22 -15.24 2.85 -27.10
N GLU A 23 -16.53 2.86 -27.46
CA GLU A 23 -17.54 3.74 -26.88
C GLU A 23 -18.22 3.08 -25.67
N GLU A 24 -18.51 1.77 -25.74
CA GLU A 24 -19.01 0.98 -24.59
C GLU A 24 -18.00 0.88 -23.43
N ARG A 25 -16.70 1.05 -23.70
CA ARG A 25 -15.68 1.16 -22.65
C ARG A 25 -15.68 2.51 -21.93
N LYS A 26 -16.21 3.58 -22.52
CA LYS A 26 -16.27 4.90 -21.89
C LYS A 26 -17.46 5.06 -20.95
N THR A 27 -18.56 4.36 -21.20
CA THR A 27 -19.80 4.46 -20.42
C THR A 27 -19.80 3.67 -19.11
N VAL A 28 -18.68 3.04 -18.72
CA VAL A 28 -18.55 2.27 -17.47
C VAL A 28 -17.66 3.00 -16.44
N GLU A 29 -16.90 4.02 -16.85
CA GLU A 29 -15.94 4.71 -15.96
C GLU A 29 -16.50 5.99 -15.28
N GLU A 30 -17.67 6.50 -15.66
CA GLU A 30 -18.09 7.89 -15.28
C GLU A 30 -19.14 8.03 -14.16
N ASP A 31 -19.77 6.95 -13.63
CA ASP A 31 -20.87 7.08 -12.64
C ASP A 31 -20.90 6.05 -11.48
N GLU A 32 -19.79 5.35 -11.18
CA GLU A 32 -19.67 4.70 -9.85
C GLU A 32 -19.38 5.77 -8.78
N VAL A 33 -20.44 6.29 -8.15
CA VAL A 33 -20.32 7.11 -6.93
C VAL A 33 -19.53 6.30 -5.91
N SER A 34 -18.28 6.72 -5.66
CA SER A 34 -17.38 6.08 -4.73
C SER A 34 -18.09 5.88 -3.39
N ILE A 35 -18.15 4.63 -2.93
CA ILE A 35 -18.81 4.19 -1.68
C ILE A 35 -18.28 4.84 -0.40
N THR A 36 -17.47 5.89 -0.52
CA THR A 36 -16.82 6.63 0.56
C THR A 36 -16.84 8.14 0.36
N GLU A 37 -17.57 8.70 -0.60
CA GLU A 37 -17.58 10.16 -0.81
C GLU A 37 -18.08 10.94 0.42
N ASP A 38 -19.10 10.43 1.12
CA ASP A 38 -19.63 11.01 2.37
C ASP A 38 -18.61 11.03 3.53
N VAL A 39 -17.62 10.12 3.50
CA VAL A 39 -16.59 9.95 4.52
C VAL A 39 -15.16 10.25 4.03
N ARG A 40 -14.97 10.70 2.78
CA ARG A 40 -13.64 10.97 2.17
C ARG A 40 -12.82 11.95 3.00
N GLY A 41 -13.48 12.98 3.54
CA GLY A 41 -12.88 13.99 4.43
C GLY A 41 -12.77 13.58 5.91
N ALA A 42 -13.37 12.46 6.33
CA ALA A 42 -13.48 12.11 7.74
C ALA A 42 -12.13 11.71 8.36
N GLU A 43 -11.85 12.21 9.56
CA GLU A 43 -10.63 11.92 10.33
C GLU A 43 -10.44 10.42 10.62
N TYR A 44 -11.54 9.67 10.71
CA TYR A 44 -11.59 8.24 10.97
C TYR A 44 -11.55 7.38 9.70
N TYR A 45 -11.54 7.96 8.48
CA TYR A 45 -11.45 7.19 7.24
C TYR A 45 -9.99 7.09 6.75
N HIS A 46 -9.46 5.87 6.73
CA HIS A 46 -8.03 5.59 6.49
C HIS A 46 -7.75 4.93 5.13
N GLY A 47 -8.74 4.82 4.23
CA GLY A 47 -8.51 4.21 2.91
C GLY A 47 -8.13 2.73 2.96
N LEU A 48 -7.23 2.28 2.09
CA LEU A 48 -6.81 0.88 1.89
C LEU A 48 -5.73 0.39 2.86
N VAL A 49 -5.67 0.93 4.09
CA VAL A 49 -4.69 0.53 5.11
C VAL A 49 -4.89 -0.94 5.57
N PRO A 50 -3.86 -1.80 5.53
CA PRO A 50 -3.94 -3.18 6.00
C PRO A 50 -4.15 -3.31 7.52
N LYS A 51 -4.76 -4.41 7.98
CA LYS A 51 -4.98 -4.72 9.42
C LYS A 51 -3.71 -4.54 10.28
N ALA A 52 -2.57 -5.04 9.82
CA ALA A 52 -1.29 -4.94 10.52
C ALA A 52 -0.77 -3.51 10.72
N ASP A 53 -1.29 -2.54 9.95
CA ASP A 53 -0.97 -1.12 10.08
C ASP A 53 -2.04 -0.35 10.89
N VAL A 54 -3.21 -0.96 11.12
CA VAL A 54 -4.32 -0.46 11.96
C VAL A 54 -4.07 -0.73 13.44
N GLU A 55 -3.70 -1.95 13.79
CA GLU A 55 -3.53 -2.39 15.19
C GLU A 55 -2.62 -1.47 16.03
N PRO A 56 -1.48 -0.94 15.53
CA PRO A 56 -0.63 -0.03 16.30
C PRO A 56 -1.21 1.38 16.50
N LEU A 57 -2.25 1.76 15.74
CA LEU A 57 -2.94 3.05 15.88
C LEU A 57 -4.02 3.02 16.97
N MET A 58 -4.51 1.82 17.28
CA MET A 58 -5.58 1.55 18.24
C MET A 58 -5.02 1.50 19.67
N LYS A 59 -5.24 2.51 20.51
CA LYS A 59 -4.59 2.65 21.82
C LYS A 59 -5.48 2.19 22.98
N THR A 60 -6.77 2.52 22.93
CA THR A 60 -7.71 2.39 24.04
C THR A 60 -9.05 1.81 23.59
N ASP A 61 -9.77 1.11 24.48
CA ASP A 61 -11.01 0.41 24.12
C ASP A 61 -12.13 1.39 23.72
N GLY A 62 -12.71 1.17 22.55
CA GLY A 62 -13.62 2.06 21.83
C GLY A 62 -12.93 3.01 20.84
N ASP A 63 -11.61 2.92 20.66
CA ASP A 63 -10.94 3.53 19.50
C ASP A 63 -11.42 2.84 18.22
N PHE A 64 -11.72 3.61 17.18
CA PHE A 64 -12.20 3.07 15.91
C PHE A 64 -11.66 3.81 14.67
N LEU A 65 -11.60 3.10 13.54
CA LEU A 65 -11.42 3.69 12.22
C LEU A 65 -12.13 2.88 11.14
N LEU A 66 -12.51 3.57 10.07
CA LEU A 66 -13.08 3.03 8.86
C LEU A 66 -11.98 2.85 7.80
N ARG A 67 -12.00 1.74 7.08
CA ARG A 67 -11.04 1.45 6.00
C ARG A 67 -11.68 0.62 4.89
N LYS A 68 -11.17 0.75 3.67
CA LYS A 68 -11.42 -0.18 2.56
C LYS A 68 -10.59 -1.46 2.76
N THR A 69 -11.14 -2.60 2.36
CA THR A 69 -10.48 -3.92 2.41
C THR A 69 -10.96 -4.75 1.22
N GLU A 70 -10.20 -5.77 0.81
CA GLU A 70 -10.65 -6.68 -0.25
C GLU A 70 -11.13 -8.01 0.32
N THR A 71 -12.33 -8.42 -0.07
CA THR A 71 -12.94 -9.73 0.22
C THR A 71 -13.46 -10.29 -1.10
N ASN A 72 -13.08 -11.54 -1.45
CA ASN A 72 -13.51 -12.22 -2.68
C ASN A 72 -13.29 -11.39 -3.97
N GLY A 73 -12.22 -10.59 -4.03
CA GLY A 73 -11.90 -9.71 -5.16
C GLY A 73 -12.66 -8.39 -5.20
N GLN A 74 -13.64 -8.17 -4.32
CA GLN A 74 -14.39 -6.92 -4.22
C GLN A 74 -13.83 -6.02 -3.11
N ILE A 75 -13.82 -4.71 -3.36
CA ILE A 75 -13.51 -3.71 -2.33
C ILE A 75 -14.77 -3.47 -1.49
N VAL A 76 -14.61 -3.64 -0.18
CA VAL A 76 -15.67 -3.56 0.83
C VAL A 76 -15.17 -2.77 2.03
N LEU A 77 -16.09 -2.21 2.82
CA LEU A 77 -15.74 -1.39 3.98
C LEU A 77 -15.64 -2.21 5.26
N ALA A 78 -14.66 -1.87 6.09
CA ALA A 78 -14.44 -2.49 7.38
C ALA A 78 -14.28 -1.44 8.47
N LEU A 79 -15.18 -1.46 9.46
CA LEU A 79 -15.05 -0.72 10.70
C LEU A 79 -14.13 -1.52 11.64
N SER A 80 -12.97 -0.96 11.96
CA SER A 80 -12.02 -1.57 12.89
C SER A 80 -12.17 -0.91 14.25
N VAL A 81 -12.30 -1.69 15.32
CA VAL A 81 -12.61 -1.21 16.68
C VAL A 81 -11.74 -1.92 17.71
N ARG A 82 -11.15 -1.19 18.66
CA ARG A 82 -10.46 -1.80 19.81
C ARG A 82 -11.45 -2.17 20.90
N HIS A 83 -11.44 -3.42 21.33
CA HIS A 83 -12.31 -3.95 22.38
C HIS A 83 -11.61 -5.10 23.10
N GLU A 84 -11.61 -5.07 24.43
CA GLU A 84 -10.95 -6.04 25.31
C GLU A 84 -9.45 -6.18 24.99
N GLY A 85 -8.80 -5.05 24.69
CA GLY A 85 -7.38 -5.02 24.31
C GLY A 85 -7.05 -5.60 22.93
N LYS A 86 -8.04 -6.08 22.16
CA LYS A 86 -7.86 -6.62 20.80
C LYS A 86 -8.50 -5.71 19.75
N THR A 87 -7.96 -5.68 18.53
CA THR A 87 -8.63 -5.03 17.40
C THR A 87 -9.59 -6.02 16.73
N ARG A 88 -10.88 -5.70 16.75
CA ARG A 88 -11.94 -6.41 16.04
C ARG A 88 -12.23 -5.67 14.72
N HIS A 89 -12.71 -6.38 13.71
CA HIS A 89 -13.03 -5.80 12.40
C HIS A 89 -14.41 -6.27 11.95
N PHE A 90 -15.32 -5.32 11.75
CA PHE A 90 -16.69 -5.53 11.33
C PHE A 90 -16.82 -5.11 9.87
N MET A 91 -17.39 -5.96 9.04
CA MET A 91 -17.70 -5.61 7.65
C MET A 91 -18.94 -4.73 7.65
N ILE A 92 -18.84 -3.54 7.06
CA ILE A 92 -20.02 -2.75 6.74
C ILE A 92 -20.56 -3.32 5.44
N ASN A 93 -21.78 -3.84 5.50
CA ASN A 93 -22.49 -4.35 4.33
C ASN A 93 -23.25 -3.21 3.66
N GLN A 94 -23.54 -3.37 2.38
CA GLN A 94 -24.34 -2.43 1.60
C GLN A 94 -25.52 -3.17 0.98
N ASP A 95 -26.69 -2.56 1.05
CA ASP A 95 -27.90 -2.95 0.33
C ASP A 95 -28.23 -1.85 -0.70
N PRO A 96 -28.55 -2.18 -1.97
CA PRO A 96 -28.85 -1.18 -2.99
C PRO A 96 -30.04 -0.25 -2.67
N ASN A 97 -31.00 -0.70 -1.84
CA ASN A 97 -32.19 0.05 -1.50
C ASN A 97 -32.19 0.54 -0.04
N GLU A 98 -31.56 -0.21 0.87
CA GLU A 98 -31.59 0.04 2.30
C GLU A 98 -30.31 0.69 2.89
N GLY A 99 -29.30 0.96 2.05
CA GLY A 99 -28.10 1.72 2.44
C GLY A 99 -27.02 0.85 3.10
N PHE A 100 -26.36 1.38 4.12
CA PHE A 100 -25.22 0.75 4.79
C PHE A 100 -25.61 0.18 6.15
N TYR A 101 -25.07 -0.98 6.52
CA TYR A 101 -25.45 -1.64 7.76
C TYR A 101 -24.36 -2.42 8.47
N LEU A 102 -24.53 -2.48 9.80
CA LEU A 102 -23.79 -3.35 10.71
C LEU A 102 -24.80 -4.22 11.45
N GLU A 103 -24.69 -5.53 11.24
CA GLU A 103 -25.60 -6.54 11.79
C GLU A 103 -27.08 -6.23 11.48
N THR A 104 -27.85 -5.71 12.44
CA THR A 104 -29.27 -5.37 12.27
C THR A 104 -29.56 -3.90 11.97
N HIS A 105 -28.66 -2.97 12.27
CA HIS A 105 -28.93 -1.53 12.14
C HIS A 105 -28.44 -0.96 10.80
N ARG A 106 -29.28 -0.12 10.18
CA ARG A 106 -29.20 0.37 8.80
C ARG A 106 -29.33 1.90 8.78
N GLU A 107 -28.51 2.56 7.98
CA GLU A 107 -28.61 4.00 7.68
C GLU A 107 -28.30 4.26 6.20
N ARG A 108 -28.73 5.42 5.67
CA ARG A 108 -28.55 5.74 4.24
C ARG A 108 -27.10 6.02 3.86
N THR A 109 -26.34 6.63 4.76
CA THR A 109 -24.92 6.96 4.58
C THR A 109 -24.04 6.33 5.66
N ILE A 110 -22.74 6.24 5.39
CA ILE A 110 -21.79 5.69 6.37
C ILE A 110 -21.56 6.72 7.49
N ALA A 111 -21.58 8.01 7.15
CA ALA A 111 -21.53 9.09 8.12
C ALA A 111 -22.69 9.01 9.14
N GLU A 112 -23.92 8.72 8.69
CA GLU A 112 -25.07 8.47 9.58
C GLU A 112 -24.87 7.19 10.41
N LEU A 113 -24.50 6.07 9.79
CA LEU A 113 -24.28 4.78 10.48
C LEU A 113 -23.25 4.89 11.63
N ILE A 114 -22.13 5.56 11.37
CA ILE A 114 -21.09 5.83 12.38
C ILE A 114 -21.59 6.80 13.45
N SER A 115 -22.38 7.83 13.07
CA SER A 115 -22.93 8.80 14.02
C SER A 115 -23.95 8.16 14.96
N TRP A 116 -24.82 7.29 14.44
CA TRP A 116 -25.81 6.54 15.22
C TRP A 116 -25.13 5.67 16.28
N HIS A 117 -24.21 4.78 15.88
CA HIS A 117 -23.50 3.88 16.82
C HIS A 117 -22.70 4.66 17.89
N ARG A 118 -22.15 5.83 17.56
CA ARG A 118 -21.48 6.70 18.55
C ARG A 118 -22.47 7.35 19.53
N ALA A 119 -23.65 7.74 19.06
CA ALA A 119 -24.66 8.42 19.87
C ALA A 119 -25.41 7.44 20.79
N THR A 120 -25.88 6.32 20.25
CA THR A 120 -26.63 5.29 21.00
C THR A 120 -25.74 4.43 21.88
N LYS A 121 -24.46 4.28 21.50
CA LYS A 121 -23.49 3.33 22.09
C LYS A 121 -23.87 1.86 21.90
N GLU A 122 -24.74 1.57 20.94
CA GLU A 122 -25.06 0.20 20.52
C GLU A 122 -23.82 -0.47 19.90
N PRO A 123 -23.57 -1.76 20.19
CA PRO A 123 -22.37 -2.45 19.71
C PRO A 123 -22.42 -2.69 18.19
N CYS A 124 -21.26 -2.78 17.55
CA CYS A 124 -21.14 -3.08 16.12
C CYS A 124 -21.56 -4.51 15.74
N SER A 125 -21.69 -5.38 16.75
CA SER A 125 -22.38 -6.67 16.69
C SER A 125 -22.66 -7.15 18.11
N ALA A 126 -23.88 -7.62 18.38
CA ALA A 126 -24.34 -8.10 19.68
C ALA A 126 -23.43 -9.20 20.26
N GLY A 127 -23.00 -10.15 19.43
CA GLY A 127 -22.08 -11.22 19.84
C GLY A 127 -20.66 -10.77 20.16
N SER A 128 -20.31 -9.50 19.89
CA SER A 128 -18.96 -8.96 20.08
C SER A 128 -18.82 -7.97 21.23
N GLY A 129 -19.90 -7.33 21.68
CA GLY A 129 -19.88 -6.25 22.69
C GLY A 129 -19.11 -4.99 22.30
N ALA A 130 -18.54 -4.91 21.09
CA ALA A 130 -17.63 -3.84 20.70
C ALA A 130 -18.38 -2.55 20.35
N ILE A 131 -18.12 -1.48 21.10
CA ILE A 131 -18.78 -0.17 20.96
C ILE A 131 -17.77 0.88 20.50
N ILE A 132 -18.07 1.62 19.43
CA ILE A 132 -17.25 2.74 18.98
C ILE A 132 -17.42 3.97 19.87
N ARG A 133 -16.32 4.67 20.17
CA ARG A 133 -16.31 5.84 21.06
C ARG A 133 -15.47 6.99 20.48
N ARG A 134 -14.20 6.72 20.20
CA ARG A 134 -13.22 7.74 19.77
C ARG A 134 -12.72 7.43 18.35
N PRO A 135 -12.84 8.37 17.41
CA PRO A 135 -12.22 8.21 16.10
C PRO A 135 -10.70 8.23 16.26
N VAL A 136 -10.02 7.33 15.55
CA VAL A 136 -8.57 7.35 15.41
C VAL A 136 -8.24 8.27 14.23
N GLU A 137 -7.66 9.42 14.52
CA GLU A 137 -7.20 10.37 13.50
C GLU A 137 -6.21 9.72 12.52
N ARG A 138 -6.25 10.13 11.25
CA ARG A 138 -5.21 9.79 10.27
C ARG A 138 -3.84 10.29 10.73
N PRO A 139 -2.84 9.41 10.90
CA PRO A 139 -1.49 9.84 11.27
C PRO A 139 -0.81 10.59 10.11
N PRO A 140 0.11 11.55 10.36
CA PRO A 140 0.65 12.46 9.34
C PRO A 140 1.38 11.83 8.15
N TRP A 141 1.76 10.54 8.25
CA TRP A 141 2.38 9.79 7.16
C TRP A 141 1.35 9.18 6.17
N ILE A 142 0.05 9.27 6.45
CA ILE A 142 -1.01 9.04 5.46
C ILE A 142 -1.30 10.39 4.79
N LEU A 143 -0.93 10.48 3.52
CA LEU A 143 -1.01 11.67 2.70
C LEU A 143 -2.29 11.66 1.86
N ASN A 144 -2.86 12.84 1.61
CA ASN A 144 -3.92 13.01 0.62
C ASN A 144 -3.34 12.92 -0.80
N HIS A 145 -4.07 12.26 -1.71
CA HIS A 145 -3.70 12.19 -3.13
C HIS A 145 -3.58 13.58 -3.77
N ASP A 146 -4.47 14.51 -3.42
CA ASP A 146 -4.49 15.91 -3.90
C ASP A 146 -3.20 16.69 -3.58
N CYS A 147 -2.44 16.25 -2.58
CA CYS A 147 -1.15 16.83 -2.20
C CYS A 147 0.01 16.39 -3.11
N ILE A 148 -0.21 15.45 -4.05
CA ILE A 148 0.84 14.79 -4.84
C ILE A 148 0.54 14.92 -6.34
N LYS A 149 1.33 15.74 -7.04
CA LYS A 149 1.24 15.90 -8.49
C LYS A 149 2.33 15.08 -9.19
N LEU A 150 1.95 13.93 -9.75
CA LEU A 150 2.85 13.09 -10.55
C LEU A 150 3.39 13.84 -11.79
N GLY A 151 4.67 13.67 -12.07
CA GLY A 151 5.38 14.24 -13.21
C GLY A 151 6.03 13.16 -14.10
N LYS A 152 7.30 13.34 -14.46
CA LYS A 152 8.00 12.40 -15.37
C LYS A 152 8.26 11.05 -14.70
N LYS A 153 8.14 9.96 -15.46
CA LYS A 153 8.62 8.62 -15.06
C LYS A 153 10.15 8.66 -14.89
N LEU A 154 10.62 8.18 -13.74
CA LEU A 154 12.03 7.99 -13.39
C LEU A 154 12.50 6.56 -13.63
N GLY A 155 11.60 5.59 -13.51
CA GLY A 155 11.91 4.17 -13.65
C GLY A 155 10.70 3.27 -13.42
N GLU A 156 10.98 1.97 -13.26
CA GLU A 156 9.98 0.92 -13.07
C GLU A 156 10.55 -0.11 -12.10
N GLY A 157 9.69 -0.70 -11.26
CA GLY A 157 10.05 -1.68 -10.25
C GLY A 157 8.95 -2.73 -10.08
N ALA A 158 9.12 -3.65 -9.13
CA ALA A 158 8.31 -4.87 -9.03
C ALA A 158 6.79 -4.68 -8.84
N PHE A 159 6.33 -3.50 -8.41
CA PHE A 159 4.91 -3.20 -8.17
C PHE A 159 4.29 -2.23 -9.18
N GLY A 160 5.10 -1.61 -10.04
CA GLY A 160 4.67 -0.48 -10.86
C GLY A 160 5.78 0.53 -11.09
N GLU A 161 5.39 1.78 -11.31
CA GLU A 161 6.25 2.82 -11.88
C GLU A 161 6.76 3.78 -10.80
N VAL A 162 7.93 4.37 -11.03
CA VAL A 162 8.48 5.40 -10.15
C VAL A 162 8.48 6.72 -10.91
N TYR A 163 7.92 7.77 -10.31
CA TYR A 163 7.82 9.11 -10.88
C TYR A 163 8.57 10.13 -10.04
N LEU A 164 9.03 11.20 -10.69
CA LEU A 164 9.26 12.48 -10.03
C LEU A 164 7.90 13.15 -9.87
N ALA A 165 7.62 13.69 -8.68
CA ALA A 165 6.39 14.41 -8.41
C ALA A 165 6.64 15.68 -7.60
N GLU A 166 5.71 16.62 -7.64
CA GLU A 166 5.62 17.70 -6.66
C GLU A 166 4.76 17.23 -5.49
N TYR A 167 5.26 17.30 -4.27
CA TYR A 167 4.48 17.17 -3.04
C TYR A 167 4.29 18.53 -2.38
N THR A 168 3.05 18.86 -2.00
CA THR A 168 2.71 20.05 -1.21
C THR A 168 1.99 19.59 0.04
N GLU A 169 2.52 19.92 1.22
CA GLU A 169 1.87 19.56 2.49
C GLU A 169 0.47 20.18 2.58
N PHE A 170 -0.49 19.50 3.24
CA PHE A 170 -1.88 19.96 3.28
C PHE A 170 -2.01 21.31 4.00
N GLY A 171 -2.58 22.31 3.33
CA GLY A 171 -2.60 23.71 3.80
C GLY A 171 -1.27 24.46 3.65
N GLY A 172 -0.20 23.78 3.25
CA GLY A 172 1.10 24.36 2.93
C GLY A 172 1.13 25.07 1.58
N LYS A 173 2.18 25.87 1.37
CA LYS A 173 2.46 26.57 0.09
C LYS A 173 3.77 26.16 -0.56
N GLU A 174 4.66 25.49 0.19
CA GLU A 174 5.95 25.04 -0.32
C GLU A 174 5.78 23.74 -1.10
N LYS A 175 6.32 23.72 -2.32
CA LYS A 175 6.39 22.53 -3.16
C LYS A 175 7.74 21.85 -2.99
N LYS A 176 7.72 20.54 -2.82
CA LYS A 176 8.91 19.70 -2.69
C LYS A 176 8.98 18.67 -3.82
N GLU A 177 10.13 18.57 -4.48
CA GLU A 177 10.40 17.44 -5.38
C GLU A 177 10.55 16.14 -4.59
N VAL A 178 9.79 15.11 -4.98
CA VAL A 178 9.75 13.81 -4.33
C VAL A 178 9.78 12.68 -5.37
N ALA A 179 10.25 11.51 -4.95
CA ALA A 179 10.11 10.27 -5.73
C ALA A 179 8.85 9.53 -5.26
N VAL A 180 7.98 9.14 -6.20
CA VAL A 180 6.73 8.44 -5.90
C VAL A 180 6.72 7.09 -6.61
N LYS A 181 6.71 6.00 -5.82
CA LYS A 181 6.50 4.63 -6.31
C LYS A 181 5.01 4.36 -6.32
N THR A 182 4.42 4.05 -7.48
CA THR A 182 2.99 3.78 -7.63
C THR A 182 2.71 2.29 -7.73
N MET A 183 1.47 1.93 -7.41
CA MET A 183 0.91 0.62 -7.66
C MET A 183 -0.51 0.77 -8.21
N ARG A 184 -0.77 0.12 -9.33
CA ARG A 184 -2.04 0.20 -10.06
C ARG A 184 -3.13 -0.62 -9.36
N GLU A 185 -4.39 -0.28 -9.61
CA GLU A 185 -5.58 -0.90 -9.02
C GLU A 185 -5.66 -2.41 -9.25
N GLN A 186 -5.27 -2.86 -10.46
CA GLN A 186 -5.33 -4.26 -10.88
C GLN A 186 -4.26 -5.14 -10.19
N ALA A 187 -3.49 -4.60 -9.25
CA ALA A 187 -2.52 -5.34 -8.46
C ALA A 187 -3.22 -6.31 -7.49
N THR A 188 -2.77 -7.57 -7.46
CA THR A 188 -3.31 -8.60 -6.55
C THR A 188 -3.20 -8.17 -5.08
N ARG A 189 -4.12 -8.65 -4.24
CA ARG A 189 -4.07 -8.41 -2.79
C ARG A 189 -2.71 -8.70 -2.16
N GLU A 190 -2.01 -9.74 -2.62
CA GLU A 190 -0.65 -10.04 -2.18
C GLU A 190 0.37 -8.97 -2.58
N ALA A 191 0.32 -8.48 -3.81
CA ALA A 191 1.16 -7.37 -4.26
C ALA A 191 0.90 -6.12 -3.42
N ARG A 192 -0.38 -5.81 -3.13
CA ARG A 192 -0.75 -4.68 -2.29
C ARG A 192 -0.26 -4.83 -0.84
N LEU A 193 -0.34 -6.02 -0.26
CA LEU A 193 0.24 -6.31 1.06
C LEU A 193 1.78 -6.20 1.09
N LYS A 194 2.47 -6.60 0.01
CA LYS A 194 3.93 -6.44 -0.13
C LYS A 194 4.33 -4.97 -0.28
N PHE A 195 3.60 -4.19 -1.07
CA PHE A 195 3.78 -2.74 -1.22
C PHE A 195 3.60 -2.00 0.12
N MET A 196 2.51 -2.29 0.85
CA MET A 196 2.29 -1.70 2.17
C MET A 196 3.31 -2.17 3.22
N LYS A 197 3.85 -3.39 3.09
CA LYS A 197 4.98 -3.86 3.91
C LYS A 197 6.25 -3.05 3.63
N GLU A 198 6.57 -2.74 2.38
CA GLU A 198 7.69 -1.86 2.02
C GLU A 198 7.55 -0.50 2.71
N ALA A 199 6.38 0.14 2.60
CA ALA A 199 6.09 1.39 3.30
C ALA A 199 6.25 1.28 4.83
N ARG A 200 5.70 0.24 5.46
CA ARG A 200 5.81 0.00 6.92
C ARG A 200 7.27 -0.15 7.37
N LEU A 201 8.12 -0.81 6.57
CA LEU A 201 9.55 -0.92 6.85
C LEU A 201 10.23 0.45 6.74
N MET A 202 10.06 1.14 5.60
CA MET A 202 10.71 2.42 5.35
C MET A 202 10.30 3.52 6.36
N ARG A 203 9.07 3.49 6.87
CA ARG A 203 8.58 4.41 7.92
C ARG A 203 9.42 4.36 9.21
N LYS A 204 10.12 3.27 9.49
CA LYS A 204 11.01 3.14 10.65
C LYS A 204 12.38 3.82 10.45
N TYR A 205 12.77 4.10 9.21
CA TYR A 205 14.14 4.46 8.87
C TYR A 205 14.35 5.97 8.78
N LYS A 206 15.37 6.45 9.49
CA LYS A 206 15.82 7.84 9.49
C LYS A 206 17.34 7.89 9.60
N HIS A 207 18.02 7.90 8.45
CA HIS A 207 19.48 7.90 8.39
C HIS A 207 19.96 8.58 7.10
N LYS A 208 21.07 9.34 7.18
CA LYS A 208 21.58 10.14 6.03
C LYS A 208 21.85 9.30 4.78
N ASN A 209 22.31 8.05 4.95
CA ASN A 209 22.63 7.12 3.86
C ASN A 209 21.52 6.09 3.56
N VAL A 210 20.27 6.37 3.95
CA VAL A 210 19.07 5.62 3.56
C VAL A 210 18.09 6.61 2.94
N VAL A 211 17.34 6.19 1.91
CA VAL A 211 16.29 7.01 1.30
C VAL A 211 15.17 7.24 2.32
N GLN A 212 14.93 8.50 2.64
CA GLN A 212 13.92 8.96 3.58
C GLN A 212 12.51 8.76 3.01
N PHE A 213 11.73 7.95 3.70
CA PHE A 213 10.28 7.88 3.56
C PHE A 213 9.64 9.19 4.02
N LEU A 214 8.65 9.67 3.27
CA LEU A 214 7.87 10.87 3.58
C LEU A 214 6.41 10.55 3.90
N GLY A 215 5.81 9.57 3.21
CA GLY A 215 4.44 9.13 3.50
C GLY A 215 3.91 8.13 2.48
N VAL A 216 2.64 7.73 2.64
CA VAL A 216 1.88 6.96 1.65
C VAL A 216 0.55 7.64 1.35
N ALA A 217 0.10 7.60 0.10
CA ALA A 217 -1.26 7.96 -0.26
C ALA A 217 -2.04 6.70 -0.59
N VAL A 218 -3.09 6.43 0.19
CA VAL A 218 -3.81 5.14 0.20
C VAL A 218 -5.34 5.26 0.27
N HIS A 219 -5.89 6.46 0.08
CA HIS A 219 -7.35 6.67 0.05
C HIS A 219 -8.02 6.07 -1.20
N GLU A 220 -7.35 6.19 -2.35
CA GLU A 220 -7.80 5.76 -3.67
C GLU A 220 -6.62 5.26 -4.53
N HIS A 221 -6.90 4.80 -5.74
CA HIS A 221 -5.87 4.35 -6.68
C HIS A 221 -5.33 5.50 -7.55
N PRO A 222 -4.05 5.42 -7.99
CA PRO A 222 -3.05 4.41 -7.63
C PRO A 222 -2.57 4.60 -6.19
N LEU A 223 -2.18 3.50 -5.52
CA LEU A 223 -1.54 3.59 -4.20
C LEU A 223 -0.11 4.12 -4.38
N MET A 224 0.34 5.00 -3.48
CA MET A 224 1.60 5.73 -3.63
C MET A 224 2.48 5.59 -2.38
N ILE A 225 3.78 5.36 -2.57
CA ILE A 225 4.82 5.57 -1.55
C ILE A 225 5.64 6.79 -1.94
N VAL A 226 5.69 7.79 -1.06
CA VAL A 226 6.37 9.08 -1.27
C VAL A 226 7.68 9.09 -0.50
N MET A 227 8.76 9.43 -1.21
CA MET A 227 10.16 9.36 -0.74
C MET A 227 10.93 10.61 -1.14
N GLU A 228 12.06 10.89 -0.49
CA GLU A 228 12.96 11.94 -0.95
C GLU A 228 13.46 11.68 -2.39
N PHE A 229 13.54 12.73 -3.21
CA PHE A 229 14.10 12.63 -4.55
C PHE A 229 15.63 12.68 -4.53
N CYS A 230 16.27 11.75 -5.24
CA CYS A 230 17.72 11.68 -5.42
C CYS A 230 18.09 12.06 -6.87
N PRO A 231 18.32 13.36 -7.17
CA PRO A 231 18.39 13.87 -8.54
C PRO A 231 19.61 13.38 -9.34
N CYS A 232 20.67 12.90 -8.68
CA CYS A 232 21.83 12.33 -9.36
C CYS A 232 21.62 10.87 -9.80
N GLY A 233 20.44 10.29 -9.52
CA GLY A 233 20.06 8.94 -9.98
C GLY A 233 20.79 7.83 -9.25
N SER A 234 20.88 6.64 -9.87
CA SER A 234 21.57 5.49 -9.28
C SER A 234 23.08 5.55 -9.45
N LEU A 235 23.80 5.01 -8.46
CA LEU A 235 25.26 4.88 -8.46
C LEU A 235 25.76 4.09 -9.69
N LEU A 236 25.03 3.07 -10.14
CA LEU A 236 25.34 2.32 -11.35
C LEU A 236 25.35 3.22 -12.60
N SER A 237 24.33 4.08 -12.74
CA SER A 237 24.25 5.04 -13.86
C SER A 237 25.34 6.11 -13.75
N TYR A 238 25.63 6.59 -12.55
CA TYR A 238 26.73 7.52 -12.29
C TYR A 238 28.09 6.94 -12.72
N ILE A 239 28.46 5.75 -12.22
CA ILE A 239 29.75 5.09 -12.54
C ILE A 239 29.88 4.84 -14.05
N ARG A 240 28.78 4.44 -14.73
CA ARG A 240 28.76 4.25 -16.19
C ARG A 240 28.98 5.57 -16.95
N LYS A 241 28.30 6.65 -16.54
CA LYS A 241 28.44 7.99 -17.15
C LYS A 241 29.87 8.54 -17.00
N GLU A 242 30.48 8.29 -15.86
CA GLU A 242 31.84 8.73 -15.53
C GLU A 242 32.93 8.01 -16.33
N LYS A 243 32.64 6.85 -16.95
CA LYS A 243 33.58 6.07 -17.77
C LYS A 243 34.94 5.86 -17.08
N GLY A 244 34.93 5.59 -15.78
CA GLY A 244 36.12 5.35 -14.96
C GLY A 244 36.84 6.61 -14.43
N LYS A 245 36.44 7.82 -14.84
CA LYS A 245 37.06 9.09 -14.41
C LYS A 245 36.93 9.40 -12.91
N SER A 246 35.96 8.80 -12.23
CA SER A 246 35.78 8.99 -10.79
C SER A 246 37.01 8.51 -10.01
N THR A 247 37.55 9.39 -9.17
CA THR A 247 38.75 9.12 -8.35
C THR A 247 38.53 7.96 -7.37
N MET A 248 39.63 7.33 -6.93
CA MET A 248 39.55 6.31 -5.88
C MET A 248 38.97 6.86 -4.57
N SER A 249 39.25 8.12 -4.22
CA SER A 249 38.66 8.79 -3.06
C SER A 249 37.12 8.85 -3.13
N THR A 250 36.55 9.22 -4.30
CA THR A 250 35.09 9.22 -4.52
C THR A 250 34.50 7.81 -4.39
N LYS A 251 35.16 6.79 -4.96
CA LYS A 251 34.73 5.39 -4.86
C LYS A 251 34.74 4.90 -3.40
N HIS A 252 35.81 5.18 -2.65
CA HIS A 252 35.91 4.85 -1.23
C HIS A 252 34.80 5.54 -0.40
N ARG A 253 34.54 6.82 -0.65
CA ARG A 253 33.45 7.56 0.02
C ARG A 253 32.10 6.89 -0.17
N PHE A 254 31.74 6.50 -1.39
CA PHE A 254 30.48 5.79 -1.64
C PHE A 254 30.39 4.44 -0.89
N VAL A 255 31.48 3.67 -0.84
CA VAL A 255 31.50 2.40 -0.08
C VAL A 255 31.33 2.64 1.42
N LEU A 256 31.99 3.68 1.97
CA LEU A 256 31.83 4.07 3.38
C LEU A 256 30.41 4.56 3.70
N GLU A 257 29.81 5.35 2.82
CA GLU A 257 28.41 5.80 2.94
C GLU A 257 27.42 4.64 2.87
N ALA A 258 27.64 3.67 1.98
CA ALA A 258 26.83 2.45 1.91
C ALA A 258 26.99 1.59 3.18
N ALA A 259 28.22 1.36 3.66
CA ALA A 259 28.49 0.63 4.89
C ALA A 259 27.85 1.30 6.12
N SER A 260 27.90 2.63 6.19
CA SER A 260 27.21 3.46 7.19
C SER A 260 25.68 3.24 7.15
N GLY A 261 25.07 3.23 5.97
CA GLY A 261 23.66 2.90 5.78
C GLY A 261 23.31 1.46 6.19
N LEU A 262 24.14 0.49 5.84
CA LEU A 262 23.94 -0.93 6.19
C LEU A 262 24.06 -1.18 7.70
N MET A 263 25.04 -0.56 8.37
CA MET A 263 25.17 -0.61 9.83
C MET A 263 23.94 -0.01 10.53
N TYR A 264 23.34 1.05 9.98
CA TYR A 264 22.07 1.56 10.50
C TYR A 264 20.93 0.55 10.32
N LEU A 265 20.78 -0.03 9.13
CA LEU A 265 19.72 -1.01 8.84
C LEU A 265 19.86 -2.28 9.70
N GLU A 266 21.08 -2.74 9.96
CA GLU A 266 21.37 -3.87 10.85
C GLU A 266 20.87 -3.60 12.28
N LYS A 267 21.14 -2.41 12.82
CA LYS A 267 20.62 -1.95 14.12
C LYS A 267 19.10 -1.81 14.15
N GLN A 268 18.47 -1.50 13.00
CA GLN A 268 17.01 -1.53 12.83
C GLN A 268 16.47 -2.95 12.54
N LYS A 269 17.31 -3.99 12.67
CA LYS A 269 17.00 -5.40 12.40
C LYS A 269 16.52 -5.67 10.96
N CYS A 270 16.85 -4.81 10.00
CA CYS A 270 16.43 -4.94 8.61
C CYS A 270 17.44 -5.74 7.78
N ILE A 271 17.01 -6.85 7.18
CA ILE A 271 17.73 -7.51 6.09
C ILE A 271 17.18 -6.97 4.76
N HIS A 272 18.00 -6.23 4.02
CA HIS A 272 17.58 -5.58 2.77
C HIS A 272 17.38 -6.55 1.60
N ARG A 273 18.19 -7.63 1.55
CA ARG A 273 18.20 -8.70 0.52
C ARG A 273 18.44 -8.30 -0.95
N ASP A 274 18.59 -7.02 -1.28
CA ASP A 274 18.91 -6.57 -2.64
C ASP A 274 19.85 -5.35 -2.68
N ILE A 275 21.03 -5.48 -2.05
CA ILE A 275 22.05 -4.44 -2.05
C ILE A 275 22.88 -4.53 -3.33
N ALA A 276 22.73 -3.52 -4.20
CA ALA A 276 23.48 -3.38 -5.43
C ALA A 276 23.63 -1.90 -5.82
N ALA A 277 24.60 -1.57 -6.68
CA ALA A 277 24.83 -0.20 -7.15
C ALA A 277 23.63 0.41 -7.92
N ARG A 278 22.69 -0.41 -8.41
CA ARG A 278 21.43 0.06 -9.00
C ARG A 278 20.43 0.59 -7.96
N ASN A 279 20.47 0.04 -6.75
CA ASN A 279 19.59 0.37 -5.62
C ASN A 279 20.25 1.35 -4.62
N CYS A 280 21.46 1.81 -4.93
CA CYS A 280 22.08 2.95 -4.26
C CYS A 280 21.83 4.20 -5.11
N LEU A 281 21.17 5.20 -4.55
CA LEU A 281 20.89 6.49 -5.19
C LEU A 281 21.85 7.58 -4.68
N LEU A 282 21.94 8.69 -5.42
CA LEU A 282 22.80 9.83 -5.11
C LEU A 282 21.96 11.10 -4.89
N SER A 283 22.13 11.74 -3.72
CA SER A 283 21.45 12.99 -3.35
C SER A 283 21.92 14.17 -4.22
N ALA A 284 21.27 15.32 -4.11
CA ALA A 284 21.73 16.57 -4.75
C ALA A 284 23.15 17.00 -4.33
N LYS A 285 23.63 16.53 -3.17
CA LYS A 285 24.99 16.75 -2.65
C LYS A 285 25.96 15.62 -3.04
N ASN A 286 25.55 14.72 -3.94
CA ASN A 286 26.29 13.52 -4.34
C ASN A 286 26.63 12.58 -3.16
N GLU A 287 25.73 12.50 -2.17
CA GLU A 287 25.80 11.56 -1.04
C GLU A 287 25.01 10.29 -1.38
N LEU A 288 25.55 9.12 -1.06
CA LEU A 288 24.90 7.84 -1.32
C LEU A 288 23.79 7.54 -0.30
N LYS A 289 22.65 7.09 -0.83
CA LYS A 289 21.46 6.65 -0.09
C LYS A 289 21.00 5.27 -0.58
N ILE A 290 20.83 4.34 0.34
CA ILE A 290 20.29 2.99 0.07
C ILE A 290 18.77 3.09 -0.17
N SER A 291 18.27 2.40 -1.20
CA SER A 291 16.89 2.48 -1.71
C SER A 291 16.35 1.10 -2.13
N ASP A 292 15.06 1.06 -2.48
CA ASP A 292 14.28 -0.11 -2.91
C ASP A 292 14.16 -1.22 -1.85
N PHE A 293 13.28 -0.98 -0.88
CA PHE A 293 13.04 -1.89 0.23
C PHE A 293 12.00 -2.97 -0.08
N GLY A 294 11.56 -3.11 -1.34
CA GLY A 294 10.53 -4.08 -1.74
C GLY A 294 10.87 -5.54 -1.44
N MET A 295 12.16 -5.88 -1.37
CA MET A 295 12.66 -7.20 -0.96
C MET A 295 13.05 -7.29 0.52
N SER A 296 12.89 -6.24 1.32
CA SER A 296 13.40 -6.19 2.70
C SER A 296 12.55 -6.98 3.71
N HIS A 297 13.15 -7.34 4.85
CA HIS A 297 12.47 -8.04 5.95
C HIS A 297 13.05 -7.66 7.32
N ASP A 298 12.19 -7.51 8.32
CA ASP A 298 12.56 -7.41 9.75
C ASP A 298 13.00 -8.78 10.30
N ARG A 299 14.18 -8.90 10.93
CA ARG A 299 14.70 -10.18 11.49
C ARG A 299 13.78 -10.83 12.52
N ASP A 300 12.99 -10.04 13.25
CA ASP A 300 12.09 -10.56 14.29
C ASP A 300 10.97 -11.45 13.71
N PHE A 301 10.66 -11.35 12.41
CA PHE A 301 9.70 -12.21 11.70
C PHE A 301 10.37 -13.42 11.00
N MET A 302 11.67 -13.65 11.23
CA MET A 302 12.40 -14.83 10.72
C MET A 302 12.72 -15.85 11.81
N GLN A 303 12.14 -15.71 13.00
CA GLN A 303 11.98 -16.86 13.89
C GLN A 303 10.81 -17.69 13.38
N ASP A 304 11.06 -18.95 13.05
CA ASP A 304 9.98 -19.93 12.86
C ASP A 304 9.07 -19.87 14.09
N GLU A 305 7.75 -19.82 13.88
CA GLU A 305 6.82 -20.16 14.94
C GLU A 305 7.20 -21.56 15.42
N LYS A 306 7.54 -21.67 16.71
CA LYS A 306 7.89 -22.97 17.29
C LYS A 306 6.73 -23.91 16.99
N LEU A 307 6.99 -24.95 16.21
CA LEU A 307 6.05 -26.03 15.98
C LEU A 307 5.56 -26.50 17.36
N ASP A 308 4.27 -26.26 17.64
CA ASP A 308 3.66 -26.73 18.86
C ASP A 308 3.82 -28.25 18.89
N LYS A 309 4.42 -28.75 19.97
CA LYS A 309 4.49 -30.19 20.21
C LYS A 309 3.11 -30.67 20.58
N GLU A 310 2.29 -30.99 19.58
CA GLU A 310 1.12 -31.83 19.80
C GLU A 310 1.59 -33.14 20.44
N SER A 311 1.09 -33.40 21.65
CA SER A 311 1.35 -34.67 22.32
C SER A 311 0.63 -35.77 21.54
N ALA A 312 1.40 -36.59 20.81
CA ALA A 312 0.87 -37.79 20.18
C ALA A 312 0.15 -38.64 21.25
N ARG A 313 -1.18 -38.75 21.14
CA ARG A 313 -1.96 -39.61 22.02
C ARG A 313 -1.45 -41.04 21.84
N GLN A 314 -0.92 -41.64 22.90
CA GLN A 314 -0.61 -43.05 22.89
C GLN A 314 -1.89 -43.83 22.63
N VAL A 315 -1.92 -44.57 21.51
CA VAL A 315 -2.94 -45.57 21.25
C VAL A 315 -2.64 -46.74 22.19
N ALA A 316 -3.35 -46.79 23.31
CA ALA A 316 -3.33 -47.94 24.20
C ALA A 316 -4.17 -49.06 23.58
N GLY A 317 -3.50 -50.07 23.01
CA GLY A 317 -4.01 -51.44 22.95
C GLY A 317 -3.44 -52.27 24.11
N PRO A 318 -3.84 -53.55 24.27
CA PRO A 318 -4.56 -54.38 23.31
C PRO A 318 -6.09 -54.37 23.47
#